data_AF-A0A941W4P6-F1
#
_entry.id   AF-A0A941W4P6-F1
#
_cell.length_a   1.000
_cell.length_b   1.000
_cell.length_c   1.000
_cell.angle_alpha   90.00
_cell.angle_beta   90.00
_cell.angle_gamma   90.00
#
_symmetry.space_group_name_H-M   'P 1'
#
loop_
_entity.id
_entity.type
_entity.pdbx_description
1 polymer ?
#
loop_
_entity_poly.entity_id
_entity_poly.type
_entity_poly.pdbx_seq_one_letter_code
_entity_poly.pdbx_strand_id
1 'polypeptide(L)'
;MLKTGRLIVKTVGFLLLATLLIAFYSGEDMVSADSLTESGKVDKKIDNGLNLALEAIRIAGNHKEVKGKTTVSSIDNEIDQNEGFSEKNTDHDVEDKIAERPKKTAEMHNPLITEPIKIQKKHREKIRTPAPIHYAVKIPANKPWTKTNVYLKENDIVKIHCKGKVMPGDFEYRYKNTSCLADGYHFTRNNFTVLANARYMAAIGKIGNRDAFYIGSGRELVSYVNGPLYLGINDLNKSVYTGEPIKKRSVYWKDNTGYFEADIYVYRK
;
A
#
# COMPACT_ATOMS: atom_id res chain seq x y z
N MET A 1 -17.36 -43.97 40.86
CA MET A 1 -16.04 -43.31 41.06
C MET A 1 -15.00 -43.55 39.96
N LEU A 2 -15.33 -44.08 38.76
CA LEU A 2 -14.31 -44.43 37.75
C LEU A 2 -14.12 -43.44 36.57
N LYS A 3 -14.84 -42.30 36.52
CA LYS A 3 -14.73 -41.36 35.37
C LYS A 3 -13.61 -40.32 35.51
N THR A 4 -13.13 -40.04 36.71
CA THR A 4 -12.14 -38.98 36.95
C THR A 4 -10.71 -39.41 36.62
N GLY A 5 -10.39 -40.71 36.75
CA GLY A 5 -9.04 -41.23 36.45
C GLY A 5 -8.66 -41.17 34.97
N ARG A 6 -9.62 -41.28 34.05
CA ARG A 6 -9.35 -41.20 32.59
C ARG A 6 -9.01 -39.79 32.11
N LEU A 7 -9.41 -38.76 32.83
CA LEU A 7 -9.11 -37.37 32.44
C LEU A 7 -7.68 -36.99 32.84
N ILE A 8 -7.25 -37.39 34.04
CA ILE A 8 -5.91 -37.08 34.57
C ILE A 8 -4.81 -37.75 33.72
N VAL A 9 -5.01 -39.00 33.28
CA VAL A 9 -4.04 -39.71 32.43
C VAL A 9 -3.87 -39.03 31.07
N LYS A 10 -4.94 -38.47 30.49
CA LYS A 10 -4.85 -37.75 29.21
C LYS A 10 -4.13 -36.40 29.35
N THR A 11 -4.39 -35.66 30.42
CA THR A 11 -3.77 -34.35 30.62
C THR A 11 -2.28 -34.47 30.94
N VAL A 12 -1.89 -35.45 31.76
CA VAL A 12 -0.48 -35.71 32.09
C VAL A 12 0.29 -36.23 30.87
N GLY A 13 -0.32 -37.12 30.07
CA GLY A 13 0.30 -37.60 28.83
C GLY A 13 0.54 -36.49 27.80
N PHE A 14 -0.41 -35.54 27.67
CA PHE A 14 -0.25 -34.41 26.76
C PHE A 14 0.84 -33.43 27.22
N LEU A 15 0.96 -33.21 28.54
CA LEU A 15 1.99 -32.35 29.11
C LEU A 15 3.39 -32.96 28.95
N LEU A 16 3.53 -34.27 29.18
CA LEU A 16 4.78 -35.01 28.98
C LEU A 16 5.22 -35.00 27.51
N LEU A 17 4.28 -35.18 26.58
CA LEU A 17 4.56 -35.12 25.14
C LEU A 17 5.00 -33.72 24.69
N ALA A 18 4.38 -32.67 25.24
CA ALA A 18 4.77 -31.30 24.98
C ALA A 18 6.18 -30.97 25.51
N THR A 19 6.53 -31.42 26.72
CA THR A 19 7.89 -31.25 27.25
C THR A 19 8.94 -32.05 26.48
N LEU A 20 8.60 -33.25 25.98
CA LEU A 20 9.50 -34.04 25.15
C LEU A 20 9.77 -33.35 23.81
N LEU A 21 8.74 -32.79 23.18
CA LEU A 21 8.86 -32.05 21.91
C LEU A 21 9.73 -30.79 22.07
N ILE A 22 9.66 -30.09 23.21
CA ILE A 22 10.53 -28.95 23.50
C ILE A 22 11.99 -29.40 23.65
N ALA A 23 12.24 -30.54 24.32
CA ALA A 23 13.59 -31.06 24.47
C ALA A 23 14.21 -31.53 23.14
N PHE A 24 13.41 -32.15 22.26
CA PHE A 24 13.88 -32.59 20.92
C PHE A 24 14.03 -31.44 19.92
N TYR A 25 13.31 -30.33 20.08
CA TYR A 25 13.48 -29.13 19.23
C TYR A 25 14.54 -28.15 19.74
N SER A 26 15.06 -28.34 20.96
CA SER A 26 16.05 -27.44 21.55
C SER A 26 17.48 -28.00 21.52
N GLY A 27 17.71 -29.13 20.86
CA GLY A 27 18.99 -29.84 20.87
C GLY A 27 19.59 -30.06 19.49
N GLU A 28 20.09 -29.00 18.86
CA GLU A 28 21.23 -29.05 17.94
C GLU A 28 21.65 -27.62 17.63
N ASP A 29 22.56 -27.07 18.44
CA ASP A 29 23.52 -26.05 18.06
C ASP A 29 24.55 -25.93 19.21
N MET A 30 25.38 -26.97 19.37
CA MET A 30 26.68 -26.79 20.02
C MET A 30 27.58 -26.07 19.02
N VAL A 31 27.55 -24.74 19.12
CA VAL A 31 28.55 -23.85 18.54
C VAL A 31 29.90 -24.17 19.19
N SER A 32 30.88 -24.55 18.36
CA SER A 32 32.29 -24.38 18.71
C SER A 32 32.56 -22.88 18.80
N ALA A 33 32.95 -22.43 19.98
CA ALA A 33 33.23 -21.04 20.30
C ALA A 33 34.33 -20.47 19.38
N ASP A 34 34.06 -19.31 18.79
CA ASP A 34 34.90 -18.14 19.02
C ASP A 34 34.21 -16.82 18.62
N SER A 35 34.49 -15.80 19.44
CA SER A 35 34.23 -14.36 19.29
C SER A 35 32.90 -13.76 19.79
N LEU A 36 33.10 -12.60 20.42
CA LEU A 36 32.27 -11.86 21.38
C LEU A 36 31.07 -11.07 20.81
N THR A 37 30.16 -10.77 21.76
CA THR A 37 29.28 -9.58 21.92
C THR A 37 28.06 -9.38 21.02
N GLU A 38 26.86 -9.57 21.61
CA GLU A 38 25.74 -8.60 21.58
C GLU A 38 24.55 -9.13 22.42
N SER A 39 24.37 -8.63 23.65
CA SER A 39 23.27 -9.05 24.56
C SER A 39 21.90 -8.39 24.26
N GLY A 40 21.67 -7.88 23.04
CA GLY A 40 20.44 -7.15 22.70
C GLY A 40 19.42 -7.91 21.83
N LYS A 41 19.76 -9.11 21.34
CA LYS A 41 18.94 -9.85 20.36
C LYS A 41 18.04 -10.93 20.97
N VAL A 42 18.28 -11.33 22.22
CA VAL A 42 17.51 -12.40 22.88
C VAL A 42 16.23 -11.85 23.50
N ASP A 43 16.30 -10.69 24.18
CA ASP A 43 15.14 -10.09 24.85
C ASP A 43 14.01 -9.74 23.87
N LYS A 44 14.36 -9.21 22.69
CA LYS A 44 13.38 -8.82 21.66
C LYS A 44 12.63 -10.00 21.01
N LYS A 45 13.21 -11.21 21.04
CA LYS A 45 12.55 -12.44 20.54
C LYS A 45 11.61 -13.02 21.60
N ILE A 46 11.96 -12.92 22.88
CA ILE A 46 11.13 -13.38 23.99
C ILE A 46 9.85 -12.52 24.09
N ASP A 47 9.96 -11.21 23.92
CA ASP A 47 8.83 -10.28 23.97
C ASP A 47 7.78 -10.52 22.88
N ASN A 48 8.21 -10.90 21.67
CA ASN A 48 7.30 -11.20 20.57
C ASN A 48 6.58 -12.55 20.75
N GLY A 49 7.25 -13.55 21.33
CA GLY A 49 6.63 -14.84 21.65
C GLY A 49 5.61 -14.72 22.79
N LEU A 50 5.93 -13.93 23.82
CA LEU A 50 5.06 -13.72 24.96
C LEU A 50 3.79 -12.93 24.59
N ASN A 51 3.91 -11.90 23.75
CA ASN A 51 2.75 -11.16 23.24
C ASN A 51 1.82 -12.04 22.38
N LEU A 52 2.38 -12.92 21.55
CA LEU A 52 1.58 -13.85 20.74
C LEU A 52 0.83 -14.86 21.62
N ALA A 53 1.46 -15.35 22.69
CA ALA A 53 0.85 -16.27 23.64
C ALA A 53 -0.27 -15.60 24.45
N LEU A 54 -0.06 -14.36 24.91
CA LEU A 54 -1.07 -13.58 25.63
C LEU A 54 -2.27 -13.23 24.75
N GLU A 55 -2.06 -12.94 23.47
CA GLU A 55 -3.14 -12.65 22.54
C GLU A 55 -3.96 -13.92 22.21
N ALA A 56 -3.31 -15.08 22.08
CA ALA A 56 -4.00 -16.36 21.94
C ALA A 56 -4.83 -16.73 23.18
N ILE A 57 -4.32 -16.45 24.39
CA ILE A 57 -5.07 -16.63 25.64
C ILE A 57 -6.28 -15.68 25.71
N ARG A 58 -6.12 -14.42 25.27
CA ARG A 58 -7.21 -13.43 25.21
C ARG A 58 -8.32 -13.83 24.25
N ILE A 59 -7.96 -14.38 23.08
CA ILE A 59 -8.91 -14.90 22.09
C ILE A 59 -9.63 -16.16 22.61
N ALA A 60 -8.91 -17.04 23.31
CA ALA A 60 -9.49 -18.24 23.91
C ALA A 60 -10.39 -17.92 25.12
N GLY A 61 -10.06 -16.87 25.89
CA GLY A 61 -10.85 -16.40 27.03
C GLY A 61 -12.20 -15.78 26.62
N ASN A 62 -12.26 -15.09 25.48
CA ASN A 62 -13.48 -14.45 24.97
C ASN A 62 -14.50 -15.43 24.36
N HIS A 63 -14.20 -16.74 24.29
CA HIS A 63 -15.11 -17.74 23.72
C HIS A 63 -15.90 -18.56 24.75
N LYS A 64 -15.84 -18.21 26.04
CA LYS A 64 -16.73 -18.77 27.07
C LYS A 64 -17.68 -17.71 27.60
N GLU A 65 -18.76 -17.45 26.86
CA GLU A 65 -20.10 -17.19 27.41
C GLU A 65 -21.09 -16.90 26.27
N VAL A 66 -21.85 -17.92 25.87
CA VAL A 66 -23.20 -17.71 25.32
C VAL A 66 -24.11 -18.82 25.83
N LYS A 67 -24.78 -18.55 26.96
CA LYS A 67 -26.08 -19.14 27.31
C LYS A 67 -26.68 -18.32 28.46
N GLY A 68 -27.65 -17.46 28.16
CA GLY A 68 -28.46 -16.81 29.18
C GLY A 68 -28.98 -15.44 28.78
N LYS A 69 -30.29 -15.33 28.68
CA LYS A 69 -31.12 -14.19 28.28
C LYS A 69 -31.16 -13.10 29.38
N THR A 70 -31.40 -11.84 28.99
CA THR A 70 -32.17 -10.76 29.70
C THR A 70 -31.39 -9.48 30.07
N THR A 71 -31.58 -8.45 29.22
CA THR A 71 -31.94 -7.02 29.46
C THR A 71 -31.14 -6.05 30.38
N VAL A 72 -30.97 -4.82 29.83
CA VAL A 72 -30.75 -3.46 30.41
C VAL A 72 -29.39 -3.14 31.03
N SER A 73 -28.60 -2.24 30.41
CA SER A 73 -28.55 -0.81 30.79
C SER A 73 -27.58 -0.03 29.90
N SER A 74 -28.09 1.03 29.29
CA SER A 74 -27.34 2.15 28.72
C SER A 74 -26.50 2.84 29.80
N ILE A 75 -25.30 3.28 29.45
CA ILE A 75 -24.68 4.46 30.07
C ILE A 75 -24.13 5.33 28.94
N ASP A 76 -24.74 6.51 28.87
CA ASP A 76 -24.46 7.64 28.00
C ASP A 76 -23.10 8.28 28.31
N ASN A 77 -22.58 9.04 27.34
CA ASN A 77 -21.88 10.29 27.60
C ASN A 77 -22.03 11.17 26.36
N GLU A 78 -23.12 11.94 26.36
CA GLU A 78 -23.23 13.23 25.69
C GLU A 78 -22.28 14.23 26.37
N ILE A 79 -21.58 15.04 25.58
CA ILE A 79 -21.21 16.41 25.96
C ILE A 79 -21.70 17.29 24.82
N ASP A 80 -22.61 18.18 25.20
CA ASP A 80 -23.38 19.10 24.37
C ASP A 80 -22.90 20.55 24.60
N GLN A 81 -23.34 21.43 23.69
CA GLN A 81 -23.47 22.90 23.74
C GLN A 81 -22.27 23.75 23.29
N ASN A 82 -22.31 24.42 22.13
CA ASN A 82 -23.12 25.58 21.70
C ASN A 82 -22.88 26.88 22.50
N GLU A 83 -22.24 27.85 21.86
CA GLU A 83 -22.54 29.28 22.04
C GLU A 83 -22.52 29.98 20.68
N GLY A 84 -23.60 30.70 20.38
CA GLY A 84 -23.72 31.59 19.23
C GLY A 84 -23.93 33.04 19.69
N PHE A 85 -23.53 34.00 18.85
CA PHE A 85 -23.95 35.41 18.84
C PHE A 85 -23.70 35.91 17.41
N SER A 86 -24.72 36.26 16.61
CA SER A 86 -25.51 37.51 16.55
C SER A 86 -24.86 38.63 15.71
N GLU A 87 -25.70 39.24 14.89
CA GLU A 87 -25.48 40.17 13.77
C GLU A 87 -24.85 41.52 14.15
N LYS A 88 -24.19 42.18 13.18
CA LYS A 88 -24.45 43.60 12.92
C LYS A 88 -23.98 44.07 11.53
N ASN A 89 -24.96 44.50 10.74
CA ASN A 89 -24.79 45.41 9.60
C ASN A 89 -24.45 46.82 10.12
N THR A 90 -23.63 47.55 9.37
CA THR A 90 -23.62 49.01 9.40
C THR A 90 -23.33 49.55 8.00
N ASP A 91 -24.38 50.10 7.40
CA ASP A 91 -24.34 51.08 6.32
C ASP A 91 -23.68 52.37 6.81
N HIS A 92 -22.92 53.03 5.93
CA HIS A 92 -22.68 54.46 5.98
C HIS A 92 -22.74 55.04 4.56
N ASP A 93 -23.90 55.62 4.26
CA ASP A 93 -24.09 56.67 3.27
C ASP A 93 -23.43 57.97 3.74
N VAL A 94 -22.69 58.64 2.84
CA VAL A 94 -22.63 60.11 2.78
C VAL A 94 -22.58 60.52 1.30
N GLU A 95 -23.71 61.05 0.82
CA GLU A 95 -23.81 61.92 -0.35
C GLU A 95 -23.11 63.27 -0.08
N ASP A 96 -22.48 63.89 -1.07
CA ASP A 96 -23.08 65.08 -1.72
C ASP A 96 -22.23 65.68 -2.86
N LYS A 97 -22.90 65.76 -4.02
CA LYS A 97 -23.01 66.86 -5.01
C LYS A 97 -21.84 67.88 -5.16
N ILE A 98 -21.49 68.20 -6.41
CA ILE A 98 -21.91 69.42 -7.15
C ILE A 98 -21.15 69.47 -8.51
N ALA A 99 -21.84 70.06 -9.48
CA ALA A 99 -21.68 69.99 -10.92
C ALA A 99 -20.64 70.93 -11.58
N GLU A 100 -20.49 70.69 -12.90
CA GLU A 100 -20.36 71.69 -13.98
C GLU A 100 -18.97 72.23 -14.39
N ARG A 101 -18.44 71.77 -15.53
CA ARG A 101 -18.53 72.45 -16.86
C ARG A 101 -17.60 71.82 -17.92
N PRO A 102 -17.98 71.82 -19.22
CA PRO A 102 -17.17 71.31 -20.32
C PRO A 102 -16.36 72.43 -20.97
N LYS A 103 -15.15 72.13 -21.50
CA LYS A 103 -14.55 72.94 -22.57
C LYS A 103 -13.40 72.23 -23.30
N LYS A 104 -13.57 72.23 -24.62
CA LYS A 104 -12.58 72.26 -25.72
C LYS A 104 -11.75 71.00 -26.00
N THR A 105 -12.24 70.31 -27.03
CA THR A 105 -11.50 69.67 -28.11
C THR A 105 -10.25 70.48 -28.49
N ALA A 106 -9.10 69.81 -28.49
CA ALA A 106 -7.93 70.17 -29.28
C ALA A 106 -7.51 68.92 -30.05
N GLU A 107 -7.73 68.95 -31.37
CA GLU A 107 -7.11 68.05 -32.32
C GLU A 107 -5.59 68.21 -32.23
N MET A 108 -4.91 67.18 -31.72
CA MET A 108 -3.49 67.02 -31.96
C MET A 108 -3.31 66.00 -33.08
N HIS A 109 -3.05 66.52 -34.28
CA HIS A 109 -2.40 65.75 -35.34
C HIS A 109 -1.08 65.19 -34.82
N ASN A 110 -0.97 63.86 -34.76
CA ASN A 110 0.31 63.18 -34.61
C ASN A 110 0.75 62.66 -35.99
N PRO A 111 1.76 63.26 -36.64
CA PRO A 111 2.24 62.81 -37.94
C PRO A 111 3.45 61.91 -37.72
N LEU A 112 3.23 60.64 -37.38
CA LEU A 112 4.28 59.63 -37.48
C LEU A 112 3.72 58.35 -38.09
N ILE A 113 3.88 58.33 -39.42
CA ILE A 113 3.94 57.14 -40.24
C ILE A 113 4.98 56.20 -39.62
N THR A 114 4.50 55.11 -39.04
CA THR A 114 5.31 53.90 -38.89
C THR A 114 4.54 52.80 -39.59
N GLU A 115 5.16 52.28 -40.64
CA GLU A 115 4.65 51.15 -41.42
C GLU A 115 4.17 50.02 -40.49
N PRO A 116 3.12 49.26 -40.87
CA PRO A 116 2.72 48.10 -40.09
C PRO A 116 3.91 47.14 -40.03
N ILE A 117 4.48 46.98 -38.83
CA ILE A 117 5.47 45.94 -38.55
C ILE A 117 4.84 44.63 -39.02
N LYS A 118 5.36 44.08 -40.11
CA LYS A 118 5.06 42.72 -40.55
C LYS A 118 5.64 41.81 -39.47
N ILE A 119 4.87 41.61 -38.40
CA ILE A 119 5.10 40.54 -37.45
C ILE A 119 4.92 39.29 -38.28
N GLN A 120 6.02 38.77 -38.81
CA GLN A 120 6.07 37.41 -39.32
C GLN A 120 5.58 36.56 -38.15
N LYS A 121 4.36 36.05 -38.25
CA LYS A 121 3.86 34.97 -37.39
C LYS A 121 4.87 33.84 -37.59
N LYS A 122 5.87 33.80 -36.71
CA LYS A 122 6.82 32.70 -36.61
C LYS A 122 5.94 31.49 -36.44
N HIS A 123 5.84 30.69 -37.49
CA HIS A 123 5.05 29.48 -37.52
C HIS A 123 5.56 28.66 -36.34
N ARG A 124 4.85 28.67 -35.21
CA ARG A 124 5.09 27.74 -34.13
C ARG A 124 4.76 26.40 -34.75
N GLU A 125 5.79 25.71 -35.24
CA GLU A 125 5.68 24.31 -35.58
C GLU A 125 5.02 23.65 -34.39
N LYS A 126 3.80 23.15 -34.64
CA LYS A 126 3.03 22.43 -33.65
C LYS A 126 3.83 21.16 -33.41
N ILE A 127 4.72 21.17 -32.42
CA ILE A 127 5.51 20.00 -32.03
C ILE A 127 4.50 18.91 -31.73
N ARG A 128 4.33 17.99 -32.69
CA ARG A 128 3.47 16.82 -32.52
C ARG A 128 4.24 15.90 -31.59
N THR A 129 3.87 15.90 -30.31
CA THR A 129 4.33 14.87 -29.38
C THR A 129 3.95 13.51 -29.97
N PRO A 130 4.89 12.55 -30.05
CA PRO A 130 4.59 11.20 -30.50
C PRO A 130 3.43 10.61 -29.70
N ALA A 131 2.54 9.87 -30.38
CA ALA A 131 1.52 9.10 -29.70
C ALA A 131 2.17 8.04 -28.80
N PRO A 132 1.63 7.77 -27.60
CA PRO A 132 2.18 6.74 -26.73
C PRO A 132 2.02 5.36 -27.35
N ILE A 133 3.00 4.48 -27.10
CA ILE A 133 2.87 3.05 -27.38
C ILE A 133 2.09 2.42 -26.24
N HIS A 134 0.96 1.77 -26.55
CA HIS A 134 0.08 1.14 -25.56
C HIS A 134 0.26 -0.38 -25.52
N TYR A 135 0.26 -0.94 -24.31
CA TYR A 135 0.30 -2.36 -24.04
C TYR A 135 -0.73 -2.73 -22.97
N ALA A 136 -1.42 -3.85 -23.17
CA ALA A 136 -2.31 -4.45 -22.19
C ALA A 136 -1.70 -5.75 -21.65
N VAL A 137 -1.57 -5.87 -20.33
CA VAL A 137 -0.91 -7.02 -19.68
C VAL A 137 -1.78 -7.56 -18.55
N LYS A 138 -1.93 -8.89 -18.51
CA LYS A 138 -2.56 -9.59 -17.38
C LYS A 138 -1.51 -10.00 -16.36
N ILE A 139 -1.67 -9.57 -15.11
CA ILE A 139 -0.79 -9.87 -13.97
C ILE A 139 -1.49 -10.92 -13.08
N PRO A 140 -1.29 -12.21 -13.33
CA PRO A 140 -1.86 -13.27 -12.50
C PRO A 140 -1.32 -13.23 -11.07
N ALA A 141 -2.20 -13.45 -10.09
CA ALA A 141 -1.81 -13.39 -8.69
C ALA A 141 -0.98 -14.57 -8.21
N ASN A 142 -0.92 -15.65 -8.99
CA ASN A 142 -0.25 -16.88 -8.61
C ASN A 142 1.23 -16.97 -9.02
N LYS A 143 1.83 -15.85 -9.42
CA LYS A 143 3.21 -15.78 -9.90
C LYS A 143 3.88 -14.52 -9.35
N PRO A 144 5.16 -14.59 -8.95
CA PRO A 144 5.86 -13.43 -8.40
C PRO A 144 6.04 -12.30 -9.42
N TRP A 145 6.37 -12.65 -10.67
CA TRP A 145 6.64 -11.70 -11.74
C TRP A 145 6.07 -12.17 -13.07
N THR A 146 5.49 -11.22 -13.80
CA THR A 146 4.95 -11.36 -15.15
C THR A 146 5.81 -10.54 -16.10
N LYS A 147 6.35 -11.20 -17.14
CA LYS A 147 7.07 -10.54 -18.22
C LYS A 147 6.07 -9.81 -19.12
N THR A 148 6.25 -8.50 -19.34
CA THR A 148 5.31 -7.68 -20.13
C THR A 148 5.62 -7.64 -21.62
N ASN A 149 6.81 -8.10 -22.03
CA ASN A 149 7.41 -7.87 -23.35
C ASN A 149 7.60 -6.38 -23.73
N VAL A 150 7.45 -5.46 -22.77
CA VAL A 150 7.79 -4.05 -22.93
C VAL A 150 9.27 -3.87 -22.59
N TYR A 151 10.04 -3.29 -23.52
CA TYR A 151 11.42 -2.89 -23.29
C TYR A 151 11.48 -1.37 -23.15
N LEU A 152 11.81 -0.92 -21.95
CA LEU A 152 11.95 0.50 -21.62
C LEU A 152 13.37 0.97 -21.96
N LYS A 153 13.45 2.17 -22.52
CA LYS A 153 14.69 2.92 -22.65
C LYS A 153 14.79 3.94 -21.53
N GLU A 154 16.01 4.30 -21.16
CA GLU A 154 16.27 5.42 -20.28
C GLU A 154 15.59 6.69 -20.83
N ASN A 155 14.97 7.46 -19.94
CA ASN A 155 14.16 8.64 -20.21
C ASN A 155 12.80 8.41 -20.90
N ASP A 156 12.39 7.16 -21.16
CA ASP A 156 10.98 6.88 -21.52
C ASP A 156 10.06 7.33 -20.37
N ILE A 157 8.99 8.06 -20.69
CA ILE A 157 7.92 8.35 -19.72
C ILE A 157 6.91 7.21 -19.80
N VAL A 158 6.60 6.59 -18.67
CA VAL A 158 5.72 5.42 -18.60
C VAL A 158 4.56 5.73 -17.67
N LYS A 159 3.33 5.53 -18.16
CA LYS A 159 2.10 5.55 -17.36
C LYS A 159 1.53 4.15 -17.30
N ILE A 160 1.26 3.66 -16.10
CA ILE A 160 0.71 2.33 -15.85
C ILE A 160 -0.59 2.52 -15.08
N HIS A 161 -1.66 1.88 -15.53
CA HIS A 161 -2.95 1.82 -14.84
C HIS A 161 -3.32 0.37 -14.59
N CYS A 162 -3.64 0.02 -13.34
CA CYS A 162 -3.96 -1.33 -12.94
C CYS A 162 -5.40 -1.39 -12.42
N LYS A 163 -6.17 -2.34 -12.94
CA LYS A 163 -7.52 -2.67 -12.47
C LYS A 163 -7.65 -4.16 -12.21
N GLY A 164 -8.78 -4.58 -11.64
CA GLY A 164 -9.04 -5.98 -11.31
C GLY A 164 -8.88 -6.27 -9.83
N LYS A 165 -8.98 -7.55 -9.48
CA LYS A 165 -9.03 -8.02 -8.11
C LYS A 165 -8.18 -9.27 -7.94
N VAL A 166 -7.49 -9.34 -6.81
CA VAL A 166 -6.66 -10.47 -6.42
C VAL A 166 -6.99 -10.86 -4.99
N MET A 167 -6.74 -12.11 -4.65
CA MET A 167 -7.00 -12.64 -3.32
C MET A 167 -5.83 -13.53 -2.91
N PRO A 168 -5.33 -13.38 -1.67
CA PRO A 168 -4.28 -14.24 -1.18
C PRO A 168 -4.81 -15.66 -0.97
N GLY A 169 -3.92 -16.64 -1.05
CA GLY A 169 -4.26 -18.04 -0.77
C GLY A 169 -4.53 -18.30 0.71
N ASP A 170 -4.71 -19.58 1.04
CA ASP A 170 -5.09 -20.05 2.38
C ASP A 170 -4.12 -19.68 3.50
N PHE A 171 -2.90 -19.28 3.15
CA PHE A 171 -1.89 -18.86 4.12
C PHE A 171 -2.31 -17.64 4.95
N GLU A 172 -3.00 -16.67 4.34
CA GLU A 172 -3.37 -15.43 5.01
C GLU A 172 -4.86 -15.48 5.39
N TYR A 173 -5.15 -16.20 6.48
CA TYR A 173 -6.52 -16.46 6.97
C TYR A 173 -7.35 -15.18 7.22
N ARG A 174 -6.68 -14.06 7.54
CA ARG A 174 -7.32 -12.76 7.79
C ARG A 174 -8.05 -12.20 6.56
N TYR A 175 -7.65 -12.61 5.36
CA TYR A 175 -8.24 -12.16 4.10
C TYR A 175 -8.83 -13.33 3.30
N LYS A 176 -9.13 -14.44 3.97
CA LYS A 176 -9.83 -15.55 3.34
C LYS A 176 -11.11 -15.05 2.67
N ASN A 177 -11.30 -15.40 1.40
CA ASN A 177 -12.45 -14.97 0.59
C ASN A 177 -12.62 -13.46 0.41
N THR A 178 -11.62 -12.65 0.78
CA THR A 178 -11.64 -11.20 0.62
C THR A 178 -10.66 -10.84 -0.46
N SER A 179 -11.11 -10.20 -1.55
CA SER A 179 -10.20 -9.71 -2.59
C SER A 179 -9.81 -8.24 -2.36
N CYS A 180 -8.67 -7.81 -2.89
CA CYS A 180 -8.26 -6.41 -2.92
C CYS A 180 -8.09 -5.89 -4.35
N LEU A 181 -8.16 -4.56 -4.49
CA LEU A 181 -7.79 -3.85 -5.70
C LEU A 181 -6.27 -3.71 -5.82
N ALA A 182 -5.81 -3.08 -6.91
CA ALA A 182 -4.39 -2.93 -7.22
C ALA A 182 -3.59 -2.12 -6.16
N ASP A 183 -4.25 -1.32 -5.32
CA ASP A 183 -3.61 -0.62 -4.20
C ASP A 183 -3.21 -1.54 -3.04
N GLY A 184 -3.70 -2.79 -3.03
CA GLY A 184 -3.45 -3.77 -1.97
C GLY A 184 -4.35 -3.57 -0.74
N TYR A 185 -4.16 -4.42 0.27
CA TYR A 185 -4.85 -4.30 1.56
C TYR A 185 -4.29 -3.15 2.40
N HIS A 186 -5.07 -2.65 3.36
CA HIS A 186 -4.73 -1.50 4.21
C HIS A 186 -3.61 -1.74 5.25
N PHE A 187 -2.71 -2.69 5.01
CA PHE A 187 -1.56 -2.94 5.86
C PHE A 187 -0.33 -3.27 5.02
N THR A 188 0.84 -2.98 5.58
CA THR A 188 2.12 -3.43 5.06
C THR A 188 2.60 -4.61 5.91
N ARG A 189 3.33 -5.55 5.31
CA ARG A 189 4.16 -6.50 6.08
C ARG A 189 5.62 -6.14 5.85
N ASN A 190 6.04 -5.09 6.56
CA ASN A 190 7.40 -4.57 6.49
C ASN A 190 8.42 -5.71 6.59
N ASN A 191 9.40 -5.72 5.69
CA ASN A 191 10.48 -6.70 5.60
C ASN A 191 10.10 -8.15 5.22
N PHE A 192 8.81 -8.48 5.04
CA PHE A 192 8.36 -9.80 4.62
C PHE A 192 7.84 -9.86 3.17
N THR A 193 7.47 -8.72 2.60
CA THR A 193 6.99 -8.63 1.21
C THR A 193 8.13 -8.34 0.24
N VAL A 194 7.86 -8.58 -1.05
CA VAL A 194 8.77 -8.23 -2.16
C VAL A 194 9.23 -6.76 -2.08
N LEU A 195 8.30 -5.85 -1.81
CA LEU A 195 8.54 -4.43 -1.58
C LEU A 195 8.01 -4.05 -0.19
N ALA A 196 8.93 -3.85 0.76
CA ALA A 196 8.63 -3.66 2.18
C ALA A 196 7.73 -2.45 2.47
N ASN A 197 7.89 -1.36 1.70
CA ASN A 197 7.16 -0.11 1.88
C ASN A 197 5.87 -0.02 1.05
N ALA A 198 5.43 -1.13 0.47
CA ALA A 198 4.18 -1.23 -0.26
C ALA A 198 3.17 -2.07 0.51
N ARG A 199 1.88 -1.78 0.28
CA ARG A 199 0.76 -2.55 0.83
C ARG A 199 0.81 -4.01 0.39
N TYR A 200 0.37 -4.91 1.25
CA TYR A 200 0.26 -6.33 0.93
C TYR A 200 -0.68 -6.55 -0.26
N MET A 201 -0.29 -7.41 -1.20
CA MET A 201 -1.03 -7.74 -2.43
C MET A 201 -1.22 -6.57 -3.42
N ALA A 202 -0.50 -5.46 -3.24
CA ALA A 202 -0.53 -4.35 -4.19
C ALA A 202 0.18 -4.69 -5.51
N ALA A 203 -0.19 -4.01 -6.60
CA ALA A 203 0.53 -4.08 -7.85
C ALA A 203 1.92 -3.41 -7.71
N ILE A 204 2.96 -4.08 -8.21
CA ILE A 204 4.35 -3.62 -8.21
C ILE A 204 5.00 -3.87 -9.57
N GLY A 205 6.08 -3.15 -9.86
CA GLY A 205 6.86 -3.32 -11.08
C GLY A 205 8.36 -3.35 -10.80
N LYS A 206 9.14 -3.79 -11.78
CA LYS A 206 10.60 -3.64 -11.81
C LYS A 206 11.11 -3.58 -13.24
N ILE A 207 12.30 -2.98 -13.43
CA ILE A 207 12.96 -2.87 -14.74
C ILE A 207 14.22 -3.74 -14.70
N GLY A 208 14.28 -4.77 -15.53
CA GLY A 208 15.38 -5.75 -15.52
C GLY A 208 15.54 -6.42 -14.16
N ASN A 209 16.77 -6.39 -13.63
CA ASN A 209 17.11 -6.91 -12.30
C ASN A 209 17.25 -5.81 -11.24
N ARG A 210 16.60 -4.65 -11.43
CA ARG A 210 16.60 -3.55 -10.46
C ARG A 210 15.54 -3.75 -9.38
N ASP A 211 15.60 -2.88 -8.39
CA ASP A 211 14.64 -2.85 -7.29
C ASP A 211 13.20 -2.64 -7.79
N ALA A 212 12.27 -3.24 -7.05
CA ALA A 212 10.86 -3.09 -7.32
C ALA A 212 10.34 -1.70 -6.92
N PHE A 213 9.30 -1.26 -7.59
CA PHE A 213 8.59 -0.02 -7.29
C PHE A 213 7.09 -0.27 -7.16
N TYR A 214 6.44 0.49 -6.29
CA TYR A 214 5.00 0.44 -6.07
C TYR A 214 4.24 0.93 -7.30
N ILE A 215 3.18 0.27 -7.76
CA ILE A 215 2.32 0.77 -8.85
C ILE A 215 0.95 1.15 -8.31
N GLY A 216 0.34 0.31 -7.48
CA GLY A 216 -1.04 0.55 -7.03
C GLY A 216 -2.03 0.51 -8.20
N SER A 217 -3.10 1.29 -8.09
CA SER A 217 -4.08 1.53 -9.15
C SER A 217 -3.50 2.32 -10.34
N GLY A 218 -2.43 3.07 -10.15
CA GLY A 218 -1.70 3.67 -11.25
C GLY A 218 -0.43 4.41 -10.84
N ARG A 219 0.50 4.49 -11.79
CA ARG A 219 1.80 5.16 -11.61
C ARG A 219 2.29 5.79 -12.90
N GLU A 220 2.84 6.98 -12.77
CA GLU A 220 3.66 7.62 -13.78
C GLU A 220 5.13 7.63 -13.31
N LEU A 221 6.06 7.28 -14.20
CA LEU A 221 7.49 7.32 -13.91
C LEU A 221 8.30 7.62 -15.17
N VAL A 222 9.49 8.19 -14.96
CA VAL A 222 10.53 8.27 -15.99
C VAL A 222 11.44 7.06 -15.80
N SER A 223 11.66 6.29 -16.86
CA SER A 223 12.57 5.15 -16.80
C SER A 223 14.00 5.62 -16.60
N TYR A 224 14.64 5.18 -15.53
CA TYR A 224 16.01 5.57 -15.18
C TYR A 224 17.06 4.61 -15.74
N VAL A 225 16.65 3.54 -16.42
CA VAL A 225 17.53 2.53 -17.03
C VAL A 225 16.90 1.92 -18.27
N ASN A 226 17.74 1.33 -19.11
CA ASN A 226 17.30 0.43 -20.17
C ASN A 226 16.96 -0.96 -19.59
N GLY A 227 15.84 -1.56 -20.00
CA GLY A 227 15.57 -2.96 -19.67
C GLY A 227 14.12 -3.42 -19.86
N PRO A 228 13.89 -4.74 -19.75
CA PRO A 228 12.55 -5.32 -19.81
C PRO A 228 11.75 -4.95 -18.55
N LEU A 229 10.50 -4.53 -18.74
CA LEU A 229 9.56 -4.29 -17.66
C LEU A 229 8.93 -5.61 -17.18
N TYR A 230 8.87 -5.80 -15.86
CA TYR A 230 8.12 -6.88 -15.23
C TYR A 230 7.11 -6.28 -14.27
N LEU A 231 5.93 -6.91 -14.19
CA LEU A 231 4.86 -6.54 -13.26
C LEU A 231 4.54 -7.71 -12.34
N GLY A 232 4.18 -7.43 -11.11
CA GLY A 232 3.93 -8.44 -10.09
C GLY A 232 2.99 -7.95 -9.01
N ILE A 233 2.86 -8.77 -7.98
CA ILE A 233 2.08 -8.47 -6.78
C ILE A 233 3.01 -8.38 -5.57
N ASN A 234 2.65 -7.57 -4.59
CA ASN A 234 3.44 -7.42 -3.38
C ASN A 234 3.07 -8.47 -2.32
N ASP A 235 3.39 -9.72 -2.60
CA ASP A 235 3.20 -10.83 -1.66
C ASP A 235 4.50 -11.13 -0.89
N LEU A 236 4.47 -12.16 -0.05
CA LEU A 236 5.55 -12.57 0.82
C LEU A 236 6.76 -13.10 0.04
N ASN A 237 7.96 -12.62 0.39
CA ASN A 237 9.25 -13.12 -0.07
C ASN A 237 10.08 -13.77 1.07
N LYS A 238 9.63 -13.63 2.32
CA LYS A 238 10.19 -14.28 3.51
C LYS A 238 9.12 -15.05 4.26
N SER A 239 9.53 -16.11 4.94
CA SER A 239 8.67 -16.84 5.86
C SER A 239 8.30 -15.94 7.04
N VAL A 240 7.01 -15.82 7.36
CA VAL A 240 6.58 -15.09 8.57
C VAL A 240 6.94 -15.83 9.85
N TYR A 241 7.21 -17.14 9.78
CA TYR A 241 7.57 -17.96 10.95
C TYR A 241 9.05 -17.91 11.26
N THR A 242 9.91 -17.92 10.22
CA THR A 242 11.37 -18.02 10.39
C THR A 242 12.09 -16.72 10.04
N GLY A 243 11.44 -15.78 9.34
CA GLY A 243 12.09 -14.59 8.80
C GLY A 243 13.04 -14.85 7.64
N GLU A 244 13.30 -16.12 7.31
CA GLU A 244 14.22 -16.52 6.25
C GLU A 244 13.63 -16.27 4.85
N PRO A 245 14.47 -15.93 3.85
CA PRO A 245 14.06 -15.88 2.46
C PRO A 245 13.46 -17.22 2.01
N ILE A 246 12.35 -17.15 1.29
CA ILE A 246 11.68 -18.36 0.81
C ILE A 246 12.49 -18.92 -0.37
N LYS A 247 13.21 -20.02 -0.13
CA LYS A 247 14.01 -20.70 -1.17
C LYS A 247 13.13 -21.41 -2.22
N LYS A 248 11.87 -21.73 -1.88
CA LYS A 248 10.88 -22.32 -2.81
C LYS A 248 10.01 -21.23 -3.43
N ARG A 249 10.29 -20.92 -4.70
CA ARG A 249 9.75 -19.81 -5.53
C ARG A 249 8.22 -19.66 -5.65
N SER A 250 7.40 -20.40 -4.89
CA SER A 250 5.97 -20.52 -5.16
C SER A 250 5.06 -20.69 -3.96
N VAL A 251 5.54 -20.88 -2.72
CA VAL A 251 4.63 -21.36 -1.65
C VAL A 251 3.50 -20.38 -1.36
N TYR A 252 3.79 -19.09 -1.15
CA TYR A 252 2.73 -18.11 -0.87
C TYR A 252 1.96 -17.66 -2.10
N TRP A 253 2.62 -17.73 -3.25
CA TRP A 253 2.06 -17.28 -4.51
C TRP A 253 1.07 -18.30 -5.10
N LYS A 254 1.37 -19.59 -4.99
CA LYS A 254 0.69 -20.66 -5.74
C LYS A 254 -0.83 -20.65 -5.54
N ASP A 255 -1.27 -20.34 -4.32
CA ASP A 255 -2.67 -20.45 -3.92
C ASP A 255 -3.42 -19.11 -4.04
N ASN A 256 -2.73 -18.03 -4.42
CA ASN A 256 -3.37 -16.76 -4.73
C ASN A 256 -4.25 -16.88 -5.97
N THR A 257 -5.37 -16.16 -5.97
CA THR A 257 -6.34 -16.19 -7.07
C THR A 257 -6.63 -14.79 -7.61
N GLY A 258 -7.22 -14.74 -8.80
CA GLY A 258 -7.49 -13.50 -9.50
C GLY A 258 -6.28 -12.95 -10.28
N TYR A 259 -6.43 -11.73 -10.77
CA TYR A 259 -5.42 -11.04 -11.55
C TYR A 259 -5.70 -9.55 -11.62
N PHE A 260 -4.65 -8.77 -11.91
CA PHE A 260 -4.79 -7.41 -12.38
C PHE A 260 -4.68 -7.34 -13.90
N GLU A 261 -5.38 -6.39 -14.50
CA GLU A 261 -5.18 -5.95 -15.88
C GLU A 261 -4.46 -4.61 -15.84
N ALA A 262 -3.33 -4.52 -16.54
CA ALA A 262 -2.50 -3.34 -16.60
C ALA A 262 -2.48 -2.74 -18.01
N ASP A 263 -2.85 -1.47 -18.12
CA ASP A 263 -2.67 -0.65 -19.30
C ASP A 263 -1.38 0.16 -19.14
N ILE A 264 -0.43 -0.02 -20.07
CA ILE A 264 0.90 0.58 -20.03
C ILE A 264 1.04 1.50 -21.25
N TYR A 265 1.32 2.78 -21.02
CA TYR A 265 1.57 3.78 -22.04
C TYR A 265 3.02 4.23 -21.96
N VAL A 266 3.77 4.08 -23.05
CA VAL A 266 5.18 4.49 -23.15
C VAL A 266 5.29 5.66 -24.12
N TYR A 267 5.77 6.81 -23.61
CA TYR A 267 6.08 7.99 -24.40
C TYR A 267 7.59 8.07 -24.59
N ARG A 268 8.03 7.87 -25.83
CA ARG A 268 9.44 7.91 -26.22
C ARG A 268 9.68 9.20 -26.99
N LYS A 269 10.73 9.93 -26.59
CA LYS A 269 11.22 11.09 -27.34
C LYS A 269 12.05 10.64 -28.54
#